data_AF-A0A7R9KS61-F1
#
_entry.id   AF-A0A7R9KS61-F1
#
_cell.length_a   1.000
_cell.length_b   1.000
_cell.length_c   1.000
_cell.angle_alpha   90.00
_cell.angle_beta   90.00
_cell.angle_gamma   90.00
#
_symmetry.space_group_name_H-M   'P 1'
#
loop_
_entity.id
_entity.type
_entity.pdbx_description
1 polymer ?
#
loop_
_entity_poly.entity_id
_entity_poly.type
_entity_poly.pdbx_seq_one_letter_code
_entity_poly.pdbx_strand_id
1 'polypeptide(L)'
;MSQLDSKMNEITGIISKSDRKFPENENQLDHLCQINARDIAASRKYMKRCTTGTAKTIISVSIHSVEKMNIKTMCKIANERRRVIQNSKCYNRGKKELTKCWTNNNAMLMAINNVTDAQLKIPLLCW
;
A
#
# COMPACT_ATOMS: atom_id res chain seq x y z
N MET A 1 -8.10 -1.18 -14.92
CA MET A 1 -7.18 -1.18 -13.75
C MET A 1 -6.44 -2.51 -13.79
N SER A 2 -5.10 -2.52 -13.83
CA SER A 2 -4.37 -3.78 -14.00
C SER A 2 -4.46 -4.64 -12.72
N GLN A 3 -4.37 -5.97 -12.84
CA GLN A 3 -4.32 -6.86 -11.67
C GLN A 3 -3.14 -6.51 -10.73
N LEU A 4 -2.07 -5.93 -11.29
CA LEU A 4 -0.91 -5.45 -10.55
C LEU A 4 -1.26 -4.23 -9.70
N ASP A 5 -2.02 -3.27 -10.22
CA ASP A 5 -2.49 -2.10 -9.47
C ASP A 5 -3.40 -2.49 -8.31
N SER A 6 -4.27 -3.49 -8.53
CA SER A 6 -5.13 -4.03 -7.47
C SER A 6 -4.30 -4.70 -6.39
N LYS A 7 -3.33 -5.53 -6.76
CA LYS A 7 -2.43 -6.24 -5.84
C LYS A 7 -1.52 -5.27 -5.08
N MET A 8 -1.01 -4.25 -5.77
CA MET A 8 -0.21 -3.19 -5.19
C MET A 8 -1.02 -2.36 -4.20
N ASN A 9 -2.27 -2.01 -4.53
CA ASN A 9 -3.20 -1.36 -3.60
C ASN A 9 -3.65 -2.27 -2.46
N GLU A 10 -3.64 -3.60 -2.58
CA GLU A 10 -3.88 -4.50 -1.44
C GLU A 10 -2.67 -4.58 -0.51
N ILE A 11 -1.48 -4.53 -1.11
CA ILE A 11 -0.18 -4.64 -0.45
C ILE A 11 0.20 -3.32 0.26
N THR A 12 -0.10 -2.16 -0.35
CA THR A 12 0.10 -0.82 0.22
C THR A 12 -1.15 -0.27 0.92
N GLY A 13 -2.33 -0.73 0.51
CA GLY A 13 -3.61 -0.10 0.81
C GLY A 13 -4.47 -0.90 1.77
N ILE A 14 -4.14 -0.69 3.04
CA ILE A 14 -5.20 -0.62 4.03
C ILE A 14 -6.10 0.63 3.80
N ILE A 15 -5.65 1.55 2.94
CA ILE A 15 -6.28 2.86 2.70
C ILE A 15 -7.20 2.90 1.46
N SER A 16 -6.96 2.09 0.41
CA SER A 16 -7.62 2.32 -0.88
C SER A 16 -8.33 1.10 -1.48
N LYS A 17 -9.66 1.17 -1.52
CA LYS A 17 -10.58 0.28 -2.27
C LYS A 17 -10.62 -1.20 -1.89
N SER A 18 -9.74 -1.71 -1.04
CA SER A 18 -9.87 -3.08 -0.54
C SER A 18 -11.03 -3.18 0.45
N ASP A 19 -11.77 -4.28 0.48
CA ASP A 19 -12.78 -4.55 1.52
C ASP A 19 -12.12 -4.90 2.88
N ARG A 20 -10.80 -5.03 2.92
CA ARG A 20 -10.05 -5.37 4.13
C ARG A 20 -10.16 -4.26 5.17
N LYS A 21 -10.53 -4.63 6.39
CA LYS A 21 -10.51 -3.73 7.55
C LYS A 21 -9.12 -3.72 8.17
N PHE A 22 -8.74 -2.60 8.77
CA PHE A 22 -7.63 -2.55 9.71
C PHE A 22 -7.91 -3.50 10.89
N PRO A 23 -6.90 -4.22 11.42
CA PRO A 23 -7.11 -5.24 12.42
C PRO A 23 -7.40 -4.63 13.80
N GLU A 24 -8.57 -4.94 14.37
CA GLU A 24 -9.03 -4.40 15.65
C GLU A 24 -8.67 -5.28 16.86
N ASN A 25 -8.01 -6.40 16.63
CA ASN A 25 -7.51 -7.31 17.67
C ASN A 25 -6.30 -8.11 17.16
N GLU A 26 -5.63 -8.79 18.09
CA GLU A 26 -4.42 -9.58 17.83
C GLU A 26 -4.66 -10.69 16.79
N ASN A 27 -5.78 -11.41 16.85
CA ASN A 27 -6.10 -12.48 15.89
C ASN A 27 -6.24 -11.94 14.46
N GLN A 28 -6.90 -10.79 14.29
CA GLN A 28 -7.02 -10.12 13.00
C GLN A 28 -5.68 -9.61 12.49
N LEU A 29 -4.82 -9.11 13.40
CA LEU A 29 -3.48 -8.65 13.06
C LEU A 29 -2.59 -9.82 12.62
N ASP A 30 -2.63 -10.95 13.32
CA ASP A 30 -1.87 -12.15 12.95
C ASP A 30 -2.30 -12.70 11.61
N HIS A 31 -3.61 -12.74 11.34
CA HIS A 31 -4.13 -13.13 10.04
C HIS A 31 -3.64 -12.18 8.93
N LEU A 32 -3.66 -10.87 9.16
CA LEU A 32 -3.12 -9.88 8.22
C LEU A 32 -1.62 -10.10 7.96
N CYS A 33 -0.85 -10.38 9.02
CA CYS A 33 0.58 -10.64 8.94
C CYS A 33 0.90 -11.90 8.13
N GLN A 34 0.13 -12.98 8.30
CA GLN A 34 0.28 -14.21 7.53
C GLN A 34 -0.02 -14.00 6.04
N ILE A 35 -1.09 -13.25 5.73
CA ILE A 35 -1.45 -12.91 4.34
C ILE A 35 -0.33 -12.09 3.70
N ASN A 36 0.13 -11.02 4.36
CA ASN A 36 1.18 -10.17 3.84
C ASN A 36 2.49 -10.95 3.60
N ALA A 37 2.84 -11.88 4.50
CA ALA A 37 4.01 -12.75 4.30
C ALA A 37 3.87 -13.62 3.05
N ARG A 38 2.69 -14.20 2.83
CA ARG A 38 2.38 -15.02 1.65
C ARG A 38 2.43 -14.18 0.36
N ASP A 39 1.80 -13.01 0.36
CA ASP A 39 1.74 -12.11 -0.80
C ASP A 39 3.13 -11.57 -1.17
N ILE A 40 3.99 -11.26 -0.19
CA ILE A 40 5.39 -10.89 -0.45
C ILE A 40 6.15 -12.05 -1.07
N ALA A 41 6.00 -13.27 -0.56
CA ALA A 41 6.67 -14.45 -1.12
C ALA A 41 6.23 -14.71 -2.57
N ALA A 42 4.93 -14.62 -2.86
CA ALA A 42 4.38 -14.74 -4.21
C ALA A 42 4.90 -13.63 -5.13
N SER A 43 4.91 -12.38 -4.66
CA SER A 43 5.40 -11.23 -5.43
C SER A 43 6.89 -11.34 -5.76
N ARG A 44 7.71 -11.83 -4.82
CA ARG A 44 9.13 -12.12 -5.08
C ARG A 44 9.32 -13.21 -6.15
N LYS A 45 8.47 -14.26 -6.13
CA LYS A 45 8.51 -15.34 -7.12
C LYS A 45 8.11 -14.82 -8.51
N TYR A 46 7.05 -14.03 -8.59
CA TYR A 46 6.61 -13.37 -9.83
C TYR A 46 7.70 -12.44 -10.37
N MET A 47 8.22 -11.55 -9.53
CA MET A 47 9.31 -10.62 -9.89
C MET A 47 10.51 -11.36 -10.48
N LYS A 48 10.95 -12.46 -9.86
CA LYS A 48 12.09 -13.26 -10.33
C LYS A 48 11.85 -13.96 -11.67
N ARG A 49 10.62 -14.41 -11.94
CA ARG A 49 10.31 -15.27 -13.10
C ARG A 49 9.73 -14.52 -14.30
N CYS A 50 9.06 -13.40 -14.05
CA CYS A 50 8.17 -12.77 -15.02
C CYS A 50 8.53 -11.31 -15.31
N THR A 51 9.52 -10.73 -14.63
CA THR A 51 9.87 -9.31 -14.79
C THR A 51 11.37 -9.07 -14.90
N THR A 52 11.75 -8.12 -15.73
CA THR A 52 13.13 -7.68 -15.95
C THR A 52 13.20 -6.14 -16.00
N GLY A 53 14.41 -5.59 -15.99
CA GLY A 53 14.64 -4.14 -16.10
C GLY A 53 13.87 -3.30 -15.07
N THR A 54 13.32 -2.17 -15.51
CA THR A 54 12.63 -1.18 -14.66
C THR A 54 11.43 -1.76 -13.91
N ALA A 55 10.67 -2.67 -14.53
CA ALA A 55 9.52 -3.32 -13.89
C ALA A 55 9.94 -4.14 -12.65
N LYS A 56 11.08 -4.85 -12.75
CA LYS A 56 11.67 -5.58 -11.64
C LYS A 56 12.06 -4.64 -10.49
N THR A 57 12.65 -3.50 -10.80
CA THR A 57 13.03 -2.48 -9.81
C THR A 57 11.81 -1.93 -9.07
N ILE A 58 10.76 -1.55 -9.80
CA ILE A 58 9.51 -1.01 -9.21
C ILE A 58 8.87 -2.03 -8.25
N ILE A 59 8.77 -3.29 -8.68
CA ILE A 59 8.20 -4.36 -7.85
C ILE A 59 9.10 -4.64 -6.64
N SER A 60 10.42 -4.60 -6.80
CA SER A 60 11.38 -4.79 -5.71
C SER A 60 11.25 -3.70 -4.64
N VAL A 61 11.16 -2.42 -5.03
CA VAL A 61 10.97 -1.30 -4.11
C VAL A 61 9.64 -1.45 -3.36
N SER A 62 8.59 -1.80 -4.10
CA SER A 62 7.25 -2.04 -3.55
C SER A 62 7.25 -3.15 -2.48
N ILE A 63 7.85 -4.30 -2.78
CA ILE A 63 8.02 -5.40 -1.84
C ILE A 63 8.80 -4.95 -0.60
N HIS A 64 9.90 -4.21 -0.78
CA HIS A 64 10.75 -3.75 0.31
C HIS A 64 9.99 -2.82 1.28
N SER A 65 9.24 -1.86 0.75
CA SER A 65 8.43 -0.94 1.56
C SER A 65 7.43 -1.67 2.44
N VAL A 66 6.75 -2.67 1.88
CA VAL A 66 5.73 -3.46 2.59
C VAL A 66 6.35 -4.40 3.61
N GLU A 67 7.44 -5.05 3.24
CA GLU A 67 8.18 -5.92 4.16
C GLU A 67 8.67 -5.15 5.38
N LYS A 68 9.19 -3.94 5.17
CA LYS A 68 9.70 -3.08 6.23
C LYS A 68 8.57 -2.53 7.11
N MET A 69 7.52 -1.97 6.50
CA MET A 69 6.41 -1.34 7.24
C MET A 69 5.48 -2.37 7.89
N ASN A 70 5.02 -3.37 7.13
CA ASN A 70 3.98 -4.29 7.61
C ASN A 70 4.57 -5.47 8.38
N ILE A 71 5.58 -6.17 7.84
CA ILE A 71 6.02 -7.44 8.45
C ILE A 71 7.06 -7.24 9.53
N LYS A 72 8.08 -6.42 9.30
CA LYS A 72 9.17 -6.27 10.27
C LYS A 72 8.79 -5.39 11.45
N THR A 73 8.01 -4.34 11.21
CA THR A 73 7.61 -3.39 12.25
C THR A 73 6.28 -3.80 12.88
N MET A 74 5.18 -3.76 12.12
CA MET A 74 3.85 -3.99 12.69
C MET A 74 3.62 -5.43 13.18
N CYS A 75 4.16 -6.46 12.52
CA CYS A 75 3.89 -7.85 12.93
C CYS A 75 4.78 -8.38 14.07
N LYS A 76 5.98 -7.83 14.25
CA LYS A 76 6.99 -8.37 15.19
C LYS A 76 7.22 -7.51 16.43
N ILE A 77 6.94 -6.21 16.37
CA ILE A 77 7.23 -5.29 17.49
C ILE A 77 5.95 -5.10 18.32
N ALA A 78 5.96 -5.57 19.57
CA ALA A 78 4.78 -5.56 20.44
C ALA A 78 4.15 -4.16 20.66
N ASN A 79 4.96 -3.11 20.72
CA ASN A 79 4.46 -1.74 20.86
C ASN A 79 3.78 -1.25 19.58
N GLU A 80 4.30 -1.62 18.42
CA GLU A 80 3.71 -1.26 17.12
C GLU A 80 2.43 -2.05 16.86
N ARG A 81 2.39 -3.35 17.22
CA ARG A 81 1.15 -4.15 17.22
C ARG A 81 0.02 -3.47 17.98
N ARG A 82 0.31 -3.03 19.22
CA ARG A 82 -0.65 -2.31 20.06
C ARG A 82 -1.09 -1.00 19.43
N ARG A 83 -0.16 -0.19 18.91
CA ARG A 83 -0.47 1.07 18.22
C ARG A 83 -1.37 0.87 17.01
N VAL A 84 -1.12 -0.18 16.23
CA VAL A 84 -1.96 -0.53 15.08
C VAL A 84 -3.37 -0.86 15.56
N ILE A 85 -3.53 -1.77 16.51
CA ILE A 85 -4.84 -2.19 17.02
C ILE A 85 -5.61 -1.01 17.62
N GLN A 86 -4.95 -0.16 18.41
CA GLN A 86 -5.56 1.02 19.03
C GLN A 86 -6.11 2.00 18.00
N ASN A 87 -5.35 2.26 16.93
CA ASN A 87 -5.75 3.21 15.90
C ASN A 87 -6.66 2.60 14.83
N SER A 88 -6.75 1.27 14.74
CA SER A 88 -7.49 0.57 13.68
C SER A 88 -8.97 0.92 13.64
N LYS A 89 -9.61 1.16 14.79
CA LYS A 89 -11.01 1.62 14.83
C LYS A 89 -11.18 3.01 14.20
N CYS A 90 -10.22 3.91 14.40
CA CYS A 90 -10.24 5.23 13.79
C CYS A 90 -10.08 5.12 12.27
N TYR A 91 -9.11 4.34 11.81
CA TYR A 91 -8.89 4.10 10.38
C TYR A 91 -10.08 3.43 9.70
N ASN A 92 -10.71 2.44 10.35
CA ASN A 92 -11.90 1.78 9.82
C ASN A 92 -13.09 2.72 9.70
N ARG A 93 -13.28 3.65 10.66
CA ARG A 93 -14.32 4.68 10.60
C ARG A 93 -14.06 5.69 9.49
N GLY A 94 -12.83 6.20 9.39
CA GLY A 94 -12.43 7.19 8.37
C GLY A 94 -12.08 6.58 7.01
N LYS A 95 -12.30 5.29 6.81
CA LYS A 95 -11.84 4.56 5.62
C LYS A 95 -12.41 5.13 4.33
N LYS A 96 -13.67 5.57 4.35
CA LYS A 96 -14.35 6.13 3.17
C LYS A 96 -13.71 7.46 2.75
N GLU A 97 -13.45 8.31 3.72
CA GLU A 97 -12.81 9.63 3.57
C GLU A 97 -11.36 9.45 3.12
N LEU A 98 -10.63 8.54 3.75
CA LEU A 98 -9.27 8.16 3.38
C LEU A 98 -9.20 7.60 1.96
N THR A 99 -10.14 6.74 1.56
CA THR A 99 -10.23 6.21 0.19
C THR A 99 -10.49 7.34 -0.82
N LYS A 100 -11.36 8.30 -0.48
CA LYS A 100 -11.63 9.47 -1.32
C LYS A 100 -10.38 10.34 -1.48
N CYS A 101 -9.69 10.64 -0.37
CA CYS A 101 -8.44 11.39 -0.37
C CYS A 101 -7.39 10.70 -1.25
N TRP A 102 -7.18 9.40 -1.06
CA TRP A 102 -6.24 8.61 -1.87
C TRP A 102 -6.61 8.59 -3.36
N THR A 103 -7.89 8.44 -3.67
CA THR A 103 -8.37 8.45 -5.07
C THR A 103 -8.11 9.80 -5.73
N ASN A 104 -8.39 10.90 -5.02
CA ASN A 104 -8.12 12.25 -5.52
C ASN A 104 -6.62 12.48 -5.71
N ASN A 105 -5.79 12.08 -4.75
CA ASN A 105 -4.34 12.23 -4.81
C ASN A 105 -3.77 11.44 -6.00
N ASN A 106 -4.20 10.20 -6.21
CA ASN A 106 -3.83 9.42 -7.39
C ASN A 106 -4.27 10.07 -8.70
N ALA A 107 -5.48 10.63 -8.76
CA ALA A 107 -5.95 11.35 -9.95
C ALA A 107 -5.09 12.57 -10.26
N MET A 108 -4.68 13.33 -9.23
CA MET A 108 -3.76 14.46 -9.39
C MET A 108 -2.36 14.01 -9.83
N LEU A 109 -1.81 12.95 -9.23
CA LEU A 109 -0.52 12.38 -9.65
C LEU A 109 -0.56 11.91 -11.10
N MET A 110 -1.65 11.29 -11.54
CA MET A 110 -1.84 10.92 -12.95
C MET A 110 -1.93 12.15 -13.85
N ALA A 111 -2.65 13.19 -13.44
CA ALA A 111 -2.72 14.44 -14.18
C ALA A 111 -1.33 15.09 -14.35
N ILE A 112 -0.55 15.19 -13.27
CA ILE A 112 0.83 15.72 -13.28
C ILE A 112 1.73 14.91 -14.22
N ASN A 113 1.64 13.58 -14.19
CA ASN A 113 2.45 12.71 -15.05
C ASN A 113 2.11 12.87 -16.54
N ASN A 114 0.87 13.24 -16.86
CA ASN A 114 0.41 13.44 -18.24
C ASN A 114 0.73 14.83 -18.80
N VAL A 115 1.15 15.79 -17.96
CA VAL A 115 1.66 17.08 -18.44
C VAL A 115 3.07 16.85 -19.01
N THR A 116 3.34 17.30 -20.23
CA THR A 116 4.67 17.18 -20.86
C THR A 116 5.58 18.36 -20.51
N ASP A 117 5.00 19.54 -20.29
CA ASP A 117 5.72 20.75 -19.88
C ASP A 117 6.01 20.75 -18.37
N ALA A 118 7.30 20.73 -18.00
CA ALA A 118 7.74 20.73 -16.62
C ALA A 118 7.32 21.99 -15.83
N GLN A 119 7.17 23.15 -16.49
CA GLN A 119 6.75 24.40 -15.84
C GLN A 119 5.27 24.36 -15.43
N LEU A 120 4.45 23.63 -16.18
CA LEU A 120 3.03 23.43 -15.87
C LEU A 120 2.78 22.33 -14.82
N LYS A 121 3.80 21.52 -14.47
CA LYS A 121 3.71 20.53 -13.38
C LYS A 121 3.82 21.15 -12.00
N ILE A 122 4.60 22.22 -11.86
CA ILE A 122 4.89 22.85 -10.55
C ILE A 122 3.61 23.34 -9.85
N PRO A 123 2.68 24.07 -10.51
CA PRO A 123 1.43 24.50 -9.88
C PRO A 123 0.55 23.33 -9.43
N LEU A 124 0.61 22.19 -10.13
CA LEU A 124 -0.16 20.99 -9.81
C LEU A 124 0.44 20.18 -8.64
N LEU A 125 1.75 20.30 -8.41
CA LEU A 125 2.47 19.66 -7.29
C LEU A 125 2.28 20.40 -5.96
N CYS A 126 1.89 21.67 -6.01
CA CYS A 126 1.80 22.57 -4.85
C CYS A 126 0.36 22.82 -4.36
N TRP A 127 -0.62 22.03 -4.80
CA TRP A 127 -2.03 22.14 -4.42
C TRP A 127 -2.41 21.23 -3.26
#